data_AF-A0A7S2TGJ3-F1
#
_entry.id   AF-A0A7S2TGJ3-F1
#
_cell.length_a   1.000
_cell.length_b   1.000
_cell.length_c   1.000
_cell.angle_alpha   90.00
_cell.angle_beta   90.00
_cell.angle_gamma   90.00
#
_symmetry.space_group_name_H-M   'P 1'
#
loop_
_entity.id
_entity.type
_entity.pdbx_description
1 polymer ?
#
loop_
_entity_poly.entity_id
_entity_poly.type
_entity_poly.pdbx_seq_one_letter_code
_entity_poly.pdbx_strand_id
1 'polypeptide(L)'
;GLEPSPEDYGLVLNICTVMKMSMVTPLLNEMEERGIPKSLSVFDTLIKVCVADYDWESALDFVREMADNRIEYDHKVAQKLIYVFGVSKKLELALEVVAECVRVGQDTTAVYREAIRMCAKNKNSEEAVRLLHSAMGKNVQDLSLFGEAMHACIETQDWTTCLTLHQQVERIEDNLRSDNKSFEIPFSMRTYPLAVVAMSHLDMHVDAVALYKKMDTCKFIFTMKNGEVATTLITAIAIERALTSAMEIKDYQSARRIQERSMSILRDSNNPYKHHMDFMGGQRWSKTLKKVAHTKLPLDLPSLSP
;
A
#
# COMPACT_ATOMS: atom_id res chain seq x y z
N GLY A 1 -19.38 -14.85 -47.11
CA GLY A 1 -18.84 -15.18 -45.78
C GLY A 1 -19.16 -14.03 -44.86
N LEU A 2 -19.35 -14.26 -43.56
CA LEU A 2 -19.54 -13.17 -42.60
C LEU A 2 -18.24 -12.35 -42.53
N GLU A 3 -18.32 -11.04 -42.72
CA GLU A 3 -17.19 -10.14 -42.51
C GLU A 3 -16.95 -9.97 -41.00
N PRO A 4 -15.70 -10.03 -40.52
CA PRO A 4 -15.40 -9.87 -39.10
C PRO A 4 -15.76 -8.46 -38.61
N SER A 5 -16.35 -8.38 -37.42
CA SER A 5 -16.66 -7.12 -36.73
C SER A 5 -15.52 -6.67 -35.80
N PRO A 6 -15.48 -5.39 -35.36
CA PRO A 6 -14.56 -4.93 -34.32
C PRO A 6 -14.65 -5.74 -33.02
N GLU A 7 -15.83 -6.27 -32.69
CA GLU A 7 -16.07 -7.13 -31.54
C GLU A 7 -15.41 -8.51 -31.71
N ASP A 8 -15.43 -9.07 -32.92
CA ASP A 8 -14.78 -10.35 -33.23
C ASP A 8 -13.26 -10.27 -33.04
N TYR A 9 -12.64 -9.19 -33.53
CA TYR A 9 -11.21 -8.93 -33.29
C TYR A 9 -10.94 -8.73 -31.79
N GLY A 10 -11.74 -7.92 -31.10
CA GLY A 10 -11.60 -7.73 -29.66
C GLY A 10 -11.71 -9.04 -28.86
N LEU A 11 -12.57 -9.97 -29.27
CA LEU A 11 -12.71 -11.27 -28.64
C LEU A 11 -11.47 -12.16 -28.89
N VAL A 12 -11.01 -12.26 -30.14
CA VAL A 12 -9.81 -13.04 -30.50
C VAL A 12 -8.58 -12.53 -29.75
N LEU A 13 -8.43 -11.21 -29.69
CA LEU A 13 -7.36 -10.55 -28.95
C LEU A 13 -7.44 -10.82 -27.44
N ASN A 14 -8.63 -10.73 -26.84
CA ASN A 14 -8.80 -11.00 -25.41
C ASN A 14 -8.55 -12.46 -25.02
N ILE A 15 -8.88 -13.43 -25.88
CA ILE A 15 -8.70 -14.87 -25.61
C ILE A 15 -7.21 -15.27 -25.57
N CYS A 16 -6.34 -14.55 -26.27
CA CYS A 16 -4.90 -14.77 -26.22
C CYS A 16 -4.32 -14.22 -24.89
N THR A 17 -4.36 -15.01 -23.83
CA THR A 17 -4.05 -14.54 -22.46
C THR A 17 -2.57 -14.17 -22.17
N VAL A 18 -1.69 -14.25 -23.17
CA VAL A 18 -0.24 -13.95 -23.06
C VAL A 18 0.24 -13.14 -24.29
N MET A 19 -0.41 -12.02 -24.60
CA MET A 19 -0.04 -11.24 -25.79
C MET A 19 1.23 -10.41 -25.56
N LYS A 20 2.17 -10.53 -26.50
CA LYS A 20 3.22 -9.55 -26.80
C LYS A 20 2.78 -8.71 -28.01
N MET A 21 3.33 -7.51 -28.19
CA MET A 21 2.98 -6.66 -29.33
C MET A 21 3.06 -7.39 -30.68
N SER A 22 4.07 -8.25 -30.87
CA SER A 22 4.25 -9.05 -32.09
C SER A 22 3.10 -10.00 -32.44
N MET A 23 2.30 -10.42 -31.45
CA MET A 23 1.15 -11.32 -31.67
C MET A 23 -0.12 -10.56 -32.04
N VAL A 24 -0.20 -9.29 -31.67
CA VAL A 24 -1.35 -8.40 -31.94
C VAL A 24 -1.19 -7.71 -33.29
N THR A 25 0.05 -7.36 -33.68
CA THR A 25 0.34 -6.59 -34.90
C THR A 25 -0.29 -7.15 -36.18
N PRO A 26 -0.27 -8.47 -36.47
CA PRO A 26 -0.88 -8.99 -37.69
C PRO A 26 -2.39 -8.72 -37.75
N LEU A 27 -3.08 -8.83 -36.61
CA LEU A 27 -4.52 -8.59 -36.52
C LEU A 27 -4.84 -7.09 -36.65
N LEU A 28 -3.98 -6.22 -36.10
CA LEU A 28 -4.13 -4.77 -36.28
C LEU A 28 -3.94 -4.34 -37.73
N ASN A 29 -2.93 -4.89 -38.41
CA ASN A 29 -2.68 -4.60 -39.82
C ASN A 29 -3.85 -5.09 -40.69
N GLU A 30 -4.40 -6.28 -40.41
CA GLU A 30 -5.57 -6.78 -41.12
C GLU A 30 -6.81 -5.89 -40.91
N MET A 31 -7.02 -5.39 -39.68
CA MET A 31 -8.10 -4.42 -39.41
C MET A 31 -7.91 -3.13 -40.21
N GLU A 32 -6.68 -2.60 -40.27
CA GLU A 32 -6.35 -1.39 -41.03
C GLU A 32 -6.52 -1.59 -42.54
N GLU A 33 -6.01 -2.68 -43.11
CA GLU A 33 -6.15 -3.03 -44.53
C GLU A 33 -7.62 -3.18 -44.94
N ARG A 34 -8.48 -3.63 -44.01
CA ARG A 34 -9.92 -3.78 -44.23
C ARG A 34 -10.74 -2.54 -43.85
N GLY A 35 -10.10 -1.48 -43.34
CA GLY A 35 -10.79 -0.27 -42.88
C GLY A 35 -11.72 -0.50 -41.69
N ILE A 36 -11.47 -1.53 -40.87
CA ILE A 36 -12.25 -1.86 -39.68
C ILE A 36 -11.72 -1.03 -38.49
N PRO A 37 -12.55 -0.15 -37.89
CA PRO A 37 -12.09 0.68 -36.78
C PRO A 37 -11.82 -0.14 -35.52
N LYS A 38 -10.85 0.30 -34.73
CA LYS A 38 -10.55 -0.30 -33.42
C LYS A 38 -11.66 0.05 -32.43
N SER A 39 -12.14 -0.93 -31.67
CA SER A 39 -13.09 -0.73 -30.58
C SER A 39 -12.38 -0.52 -29.24
N LEU A 40 -13.10 -0.08 -28.20
CA LEU A 40 -12.57 0.00 -26.84
C LEU A 40 -11.95 -1.32 -26.36
N SER A 41 -12.53 -2.46 -26.75
CA SER A 41 -12.02 -3.80 -26.42
C SER A 41 -10.64 -4.07 -27.03
N VAL A 42 -10.42 -3.61 -28.26
CA VAL A 42 -9.12 -3.70 -28.93
C VAL A 42 -8.10 -2.83 -28.19
N PHE A 43 -8.44 -1.56 -27.89
CA PHE A 43 -7.55 -0.69 -27.12
C PHE A 43 -7.25 -1.21 -25.71
N ASP A 44 -8.22 -1.79 -25.02
CA ASP A 44 -8.00 -2.42 -23.71
C ASP A 44 -6.95 -3.54 -23.79
N THR A 45 -6.99 -4.35 -24.85
CA THR A 45 -5.99 -5.39 -25.09
C THR A 45 -4.63 -4.79 -25.41
N LEU A 46 -4.56 -3.77 -26.27
CA LEU A 46 -3.30 -3.11 -26.62
C LEU A 46 -2.62 -2.50 -25.40
N ILE A 47 -3.38 -1.78 -24.57
CA ILE A 47 -2.87 -1.20 -23.33
C ILE A 47 -2.46 -2.30 -22.34
N LYS A 48 -3.17 -3.43 -22.28
CA LYS A 48 -2.76 -4.59 -21.46
C LYS A 48 -1.42 -5.17 -21.92
N VAL A 49 -1.14 -5.19 -23.22
CA VAL A 49 0.17 -5.60 -23.75
C VAL A 49 1.24 -4.60 -23.34
N CYS A 50 0.99 -3.30 -23.47
CA CYS A 50 1.89 -2.25 -23.01
C CYS A 50 2.22 -2.38 -21.50
N VAL A 51 1.23 -2.71 -20.68
CA VAL A 51 1.44 -2.97 -19.24
C VAL A 51 2.41 -4.13 -19.00
N ALA A 52 2.32 -5.21 -19.79
CA ALA A 52 3.19 -6.37 -19.64
C ALA A 52 4.65 -6.06 -20.01
N ASP A 53 4.85 -5.21 -21.01
CA ASP A 53 6.17 -4.81 -21.51
C ASP A 53 6.69 -3.51 -20.88
N TYR A 54 5.93 -2.89 -19.97
CA TYR A 54 6.20 -1.56 -19.37
C TYR A 54 6.35 -0.42 -20.39
N ASP A 55 5.76 -0.59 -21.56
CA ASP A 55 5.85 0.34 -22.69
C ASP A 55 4.83 1.48 -22.56
N TRP A 56 5.22 2.51 -21.82
CA TRP A 56 4.39 3.69 -21.58
C TRP A 56 4.25 4.59 -22.81
N GLU A 57 5.20 4.55 -23.77
CA GLU A 57 5.16 5.39 -24.97
C GLU A 57 4.05 4.92 -25.90
N SER A 58 4.02 3.62 -26.21
CA SER A 58 2.92 3.04 -27.00
C SER A 58 1.57 3.20 -26.29
N ALA A 59 1.52 3.06 -24.96
CA ALA A 59 0.30 3.28 -24.20
C ALA A 59 -0.23 4.72 -24.36
N LEU A 60 0.66 5.71 -24.37
CA LEU A 60 0.30 7.11 -24.59
C LEU A 60 -0.18 7.36 -26.02
N ASP A 61 0.46 6.74 -27.01
CA ASP A 61 0.04 6.84 -28.41
C ASP A 61 -1.33 6.21 -28.64
N PHE A 62 -1.63 5.08 -28.00
CA PHE A 62 -2.98 4.50 -28.02
C PHE A 62 -4.02 5.41 -27.36
N VAL A 63 -3.70 6.10 -26.27
CA VAL A 63 -4.61 7.09 -25.67
C VAL A 63 -4.91 8.24 -26.63
N ARG A 64 -3.90 8.72 -27.37
CA ARG A 64 -4.08 9.74 -28.41
C ARG A 64 -4.94 9.23 -29.56
N GLU A 65 -4.68 8.02 -30.04
CA GLU A 65 -5.48 7.37 -31.09
C GLU A 65 -6.94 7.19 -30.66
N MET A 66 -7.19 6.80 -29.40
CA MET A 66 -8.54 6.75 -28.84
C MET A 66 -9.23 8.11 -28.88
N ALA A 67 -8.53 9.19 -28.50
CA ALA A 67 -9.07 10.55 -28.52
C ALA A 67 -9.40 11.02 -29.95
N ASP A 68 -8.51 10.76 -30.91
CA ASP A 68 -8.73 11.08 -32.34
C ASP A 68 -9.95 10.35 -32.90
N ASN A 69 -10.16 9.10 -32.45
CA ASN A 69 -11.32 8.29 -32.81
C ASN A 69 -12.57 8.56 -31.94
N ARG A 70 -12.50 9.50 -30.99
CA ARG A 70 -13.58 9.85 -30.04
C ARG A 70 -14.07 8.65 -29.21
N ILE A 71 -13.15 7.78 -28.83
CA ILE A 71 -13.42 6.63 -27.98
C ILE A 71 -13.00 6.98 -26.55
N GLU A 72 -13.96 7.06 -25.64
CA GLU A 72 -13.68 7.24 -24.22
C GLU A 72 -13.24 5.91 -23.60
N TYR A 73 -12.14 5.91 -22.86
CA TYR A 73 -11.71 4.75 -22.10
C TYR A 73 -12.54 4.61 -20.81
N ASP A 74 -12.75 3.37 -20.35
CA ASP A 74 -13.43 3.09 -19.08
C ASP A 74 -12.46 3.03 -17.89
N HIS A 75 -12.99 2.81 -16.69
CA HIS A 75 -12.19 2.68 -15.46
C HIS A 75 -11.14 1.56 -15.54
N LYS A 76 -11.38 0.48 -16.28
CA LYS A 76 -10.44 -0.66 -16.39
C LYS A 76 -9.24 -0.28 -17.24
N VAL A 77 -9.46 0.45 -18.32
CA VAL A 77 -8.38 0.98 -19.16
C VAL A 77 -7.62 2.07 -18.39
N ALA A 78 -8.32 2.98 -17.71
CA ALA A 78 -7.70 4.01 -16.87
C ALA A 78 -6.76 3.41 -15.80
N GLN A 79 -7.17 2.34 -15.11
CA GLN A 79 -6.31 1.66 -14.14
C GLN A 79 -5.01 1.10 -14.76
N LYS A 80 -5.09 0.53 -15.96
CA LYS A 80 -3.92 0.01 -16.68
C LYS A 80 -2.98 1.14 -17.09
N LEU A 81 -3.53 2.27 -17.55
CA LEU A 81 -2.78 3.48 -17.90
C LEU A 81 -2.06 4.05 -16.67
N ILE A 82 -2.78 4.23 -15.56
CA ILE A 82 -2.19 4.68 -14.29
C ILE A 82 -1.07 3.75 -13.85
N TYR A 83 -1.29 2.44 -13.93
CA TYR A 83 -0.28 1.45 -13.58
C TYR A 83 0.97 1.58 -14.45
N VAL A 84 0.84 1.52 -15.79
CA VAL A 84 2.00 1.55 -16.71
C VAL A 84 2.76 2.87 -16.60
N PHE A 85 2.06 4.01 -16.52
CA PHE A 85 2.71 5.31 -16.30
C PHE A 85 3.40 5.37 -14.94
N GLY A 86 2.76 4.87 -13.88
CA GLY A 86 3.30 4.87 -12.52
C GLY A 86 4.55 4.02 -12.37
N VAL A 87 4.56 2.79 -12.88
CA VAL A 87 5.76 1.92 -12.83
C VAL A 87 6.89 2.43 -13.71
N SER A 88 6.57 3.12 -14.81
CA SER A 88 7.54 3.75 -15.72
C SER A 88 7.98 5.15 -15.27
N LYS A 89 7.70 5.53 -14.01
CA LYS A 89 8.12 6.80 -13.40
C LYS A 89 7.57 8.05 -14.12
N LYS A 90 6.42 7.93 -14.77
CA LYS A 90 5.68 9.03 -15.41
C LYS A 90 4.46 9.38 -14.57
N LEU A 91 4.69 9.82 -13.33
CA LEU A 91 3.61 10.03 -12.38
C LEU A 91 2.65 11.12 -12.85
N GLU A 92 3.15 12.15 -13.52
CA GLU A 92 2.37 13.26 -14.07
C GLU A 92 1.30 12.77 -15.05
N LEU A 93 1.66 11.88 -15.98
CA LEU A 93 0.71 11.25 -16.91
C LEU A 93 -0.33 10.39 -16.18
N ALA A 94 0.08 9.67 -15.13
CA ALA A 94 -0.85 8.89 -14.31
C ALA A 94 -1.87 9.81 -13.61
N LEU A 95 -1.46 10.98 -13.13
CA LEU A 95 -2.34 11.95 -12.47
C LEU A 95 -3.27 12.65 -13.46
N GLU A 96 -2.84 12.88 -14.69
CA GLU A 96 -3.69 13.39 -15.77
C GLU A 96 -4.84 12.42 -16.07
N VAL A 97 -4.58 11.12 -16.13
CA VAL A 97 -5.62 10.09 -16.28
C VAL A 97 -6.63 10.14 -15.13
N VAL A 98 -6.16 10.31 -13.88
CA VAL A 98 -7.06 10.45 -12.72
C VAL A 98 -7.94 11.70 -12.84
N ALA A 99 -7.35 12.84 -13.20
CA ALA A 99 -8.07 14.09 -13.37
C ALA A 99 -9.16 13.98 -14.44
N GLU A 100 -8.88 13.26 -15.52
CA GLU A 100 -9.83 13.00 -16.59
C GLU A 100 -10.98 12.08 -16.14
N CYS A 101 -10.70 10.93 -15.51
CA CYS A 101 -11.74 10.05 -14.96
C CYS A 101 -12.64 10.78 -13.97
N VAL A 102 -12.05 11.66 -13.16
CA VAL A 102 -12.76 12.53 -12.22
C VAL A 102 -13.70 13.50 -12.94
N ARG A 103 -13.24 14.11 -14.03
CA ARG A 103 -14.00 15.09 -14.82
C ARG A 103 -15.21 14.44 -15.51
N VAL A 104 -15.05 13.21 -16.00
CA VAL A 104 -16.09 12.44 -16.69
C VAL A 104 -17.04 11.73 -15.72
N GLY A 105 -16.73 11.70 -14.42
CA GLY A 105 -17.60 11.13 -13.39
C GLY A 105 -17.63 9.59 -13.37
N GLN A 106 -16.57 8.94 -13.84
CA GLN A 106 -16.44 7.48 -13.79
C GLN A 106 -16.33 6.97 -12.34
N ASP A 107 -16.61 5.68 -12.09
CA ASP A 107 -16.38 5.09 -10.76
C ASP A 107 -14.90 5.24 -10.38
N THR A 108 -14.68 6.14 -9.42
CA THR A 108 -13.35 6.66 -9.11
C THR A 108 -12.62 5.83 -8.06
N THR A 109 -13.28 4.92 -7.34
CA THR A 109 -12.65 4.24 -6.19
C THR A 109 -11.44 3.41 -6.63
N ALA A 110 -11.63 2.63 -7.71
CA ALA A 110 -10.60 1.76 -8.26
C ALA A 110 -9.44 2.56 -8.90
N VAL A 111 -9.77 3.71 -9.50
CA VAL A 111 -8.84 4.67 -10.11
C VAL A 111 -7.99 5.37 -9.04
N TYR A 112 -8.62 5.93 -8.01
CA TYR A 112 -7.94 6.54 -6.87
C TYR A 112 -7.02 5.56 -6.16
N ARG A 113 -7.48 4.32 -5.93
CA ARG A 113 -6.66 3.29 -5.29
C ARG A 113 -5.37 3.02 -6.05
N GLU A 114 -5.47 2.81 -7.37
CA GLU A 114 -4.29 2.52 -8.18
C GLU A 114 -3.36 3.75 -8.26
N ALA A 115 -3.92 4.95 -8.36
CA ALA A 115 -3.13 6.18 -8.39
C ALA A 115 -2.37 6.43 -7.07
N ILE A 116 -3.03 6.28 -5.92
CA ILE A 116 -2.39 6.40 -4.59
C ILE A 116 -1.29 5.34 -4.45
N ARG A 117 -1.54 4.11 -4.90
CA ARG A 117 -0.53 3.04 -4.91
C ARG A 117 0.67 3.41 -5.79
N MET A 118 0.45 3.99 -6.97
CA MET A 118 1.54 4.44 -7.84
C MET A 118 2.28 5.64 -7.24
N CYS A 119 1.61 6.56 -6.54
CA CYS A 119 2.25 7.63 -5.79
C CYS A 119 3.18 7.07 -4.70
N ALA A 120 2.74 6.05 -3.96
CA ALA A 120 3.57 5.34 -2.97
C ALA A 120 4.85 4.76 -3.61
N LYS A 121 4.71 3.97 -4.68
CA LYS A 121 5.85 3.42 -5.45
C LYS A 121 6.80 4.48 -6.03
N ASN A 122 6.31 5.69 -6.24
CA ASN A 122 7.07 6.84 -6.72
C ASN A 122 7.61 7.73 -5.59
N LYS A 123 7.44 7.32 -4.33
CA LYS A 123 7.86 8.08 -3.15
C LYS A 123 7.29 9.50 -3.14
N ASN A 124 6.05 9.66 -3.59
CA ASN A 124 5.34 10.92 -3.57
C ASN A 124 4.14 10.81 -2.61
N SER A 125 4.42 11.01 -1.31
CA SER A 125 3.40 10.95 -0.26
C SER A 125 2.46 12.14 -0.28
N GLU A 126 2.96 13.33 -0.62
CA GLU A 126 2.15 14.55 -0.74
C GLU A 126 0.98 14.33 -1.70
N GLU A 127 1.28 13.81 -2.89
CA GLU A 127 0.27 13.53 -3.90
C GLU A 127 -0.66 12.37 -3.50
N ALA A 128 -0.11 11.32 -2.87
CA ALA A 128 -0.91 10.20 -2.35
C ALA A 128 -1.98 10.69 -1.34
N VAL A 129 -1.60 11.63 -0.46
CA VAL A 129 -2.49 12.22 0.54
C VAL A 129 -3.48 13.19 -0.10
N ARG A 130 -3.05 13.98 -1.09
CA ARG A 130 -3.93 14.86 -1.87
C ARG A 130 -5.05 14.07 -2.56
N LEU A 131 -4.69 12.95 -3.20
CA LEU A 131 -5.64 12.05 -3.87
C LEU A 131 -6.59 11.39 -2.87
N LEU A 132 -6.11 10.95 -1.71
CA LEU A 132 -6.97 10.42 -0.64
C LEU A 132 -8.02 11.45 -0.22
N HIS A 133 -7.61 12.70 0.08
CA HIS A 133 -8.54 13.75 0.48
C HIS A 133 -9.52 14.11 -0.66
N SER A 134 -9.08 14.09 -1.91
CA SER A 134 -9.94 14.27 -3.08
C SER A 134 -11.02 13.17 -3.18
N ALA A 135 -10.64 11.92 -2.92
CA ALA A 135 -11.57 10.78 -2.90
C ALA A 135 -12.60 10.92 -1.77
N MET A 136 -12.14 11.31 -0.56
CA MET A 136 -13.02 11.54 0.59
C MET A 136 -14.05 12.65 0.32
N GLY A 137 -13.65 13.75 -0.31
CA GLY A 137 -14.55 14.84 -0.70
C GLY A 137 -15.66 14.42 -1.68
N LYS A 138 -15.50 13.26 -2.34
CA LYS A 138 -16.48 12.65 -3.24
C LYS A 138 -17.23 11.48 -2.62
N ASN A 139 -17.22 11.36 -1.30
CA ASN A 139 -17.85 10.29 -0.53
C ASN A 139 -17.31 8.88 -0.83
N VAL A 140 -16.05 8.75 -1.31
CA VAL A 140 -15.38 7.45 -1.39
C VAL A 140 -14.85 7.09 0.01
N GLN A 141 -15.62 6.30 0.74
CA GLN A 141 -15.28 5.87 2.12
C GLN A 141 -14.57 4.51 2.13
N ASP A 142 -13.48 4.40 1.38
CA ASP A 142 -12.70 3.17 1.28
C ASP A 142 -11.44 3.24 2.15
N LEU A 143 -11.47 2.54 3.30
CA LEU A 143 -10.34 2.44 4.24
C LEU A 143 -9.06 1.86 3.61
N SER A 144 -9.17 1.16 2.47
CA SER A 144 -7.99 0.68 1.75
C SER A 144 -7.16 1.82 1.15
N LEU A 145 -7.77 2.97 0.80
CA LEU A 145 -7.06 4.15 0.30
C LEU A 145 -6.14 4.75 1.36
N PHE A 146 -6.61 4.79 2.62
CA PHE A 146 -5.77 5.21 3.76
C PHE A 146 -4.56 4.31 3.93
N GLY A 147 -4.73 2.99 3.78
CA GLY A 147 -3.61 2.04 3.86
C GLY A 147 -2.52 2.30 2.82
N GLU A 148 -2.89 2.61 1.58
CA GLU A 148 -1.92 2.95 0.52
C GLU A 148 -1.27 4.32 0.76
N ALA A 149 -2.03 5.34 1.18
CA ALA A 149 -1.49 6.67 1.47
C ALA A 149 -0.55 6.67 2.68
N MET A 150 -0.91 5.94 3.75
CA MET A 150 -0.02 5.73 4.91
C MET A 150 1.25 5.00 4.50
N HIS A 151 1.18 4.01 3.59
CA HIS A 151 2.37 3.34 3.07
C HIS A 151 3.30 4.31 2.35
N ALA A 152 2.75 5.21 1.52
CA ALA A 152 3.53 6.27 0.87
C ALA A 152 4.24 7.17 1.90
N CYS A 153 3.55 7.52 3.00
CA CYS A 153 4.12 8.30 4.09
C CYS A 153 5.28 7.55 4.78
N ILE A 154 5.16 6.24 5.01
CA ILE A 154 6.24 5.40 5.54
C ILE A 154 7.46 5.39 4.60
N GLU A 155 7.25 5.19 3.30
CA GLU A 155 8.34 5.13 2.30
C GLU A 155 9.08 6.47 2.11
N THR A 156 8.40 7.58 2.39
CA THR A 156 8.95 8.95 2.32
C THR A 156 9.42 9.49 3.66
N GLN A 157 9.27 8.71 4.75
CA GLN A 157 9.60 9.09 6.12
C GLN A 157 8.77 10.26 6.67
N ASP A 158 7.57 10.51 6.13
CA ASP A 158 6.60 11.44 6.69
C ASP A 158 5.75 10.75 7.77
N TRP A 159 6.38 10.52 8.93
CA TRP A 159 5.77 9.84 10.06
C TRP A 159 4.59 10.64 10.63
N THR A 160 4.68 11.96 10.63
CA THR A 160 3.68 12.88 11.18
C THR A 160 2.37 12.82 10.41
N THR A 161 2.43 12.85 9.08
CA THR A 161 1.24 12.72 8.24
C THR A 161 0.66 11.31 8.35
N CYS A 162 1.51 10.27 8.42
CA CYS A 162 1.05 8.89 8.65
C CYS A 162 0.19 8.77 9.92
N LEU A 163 0.62 9.35 11.04
CA LEU A 163 -0.15 9.33 12.29
C LEU A 163 -1.43 10.16 12.20
N THR A 164 -1.38 11.29 11.50
CA THR A 164 -2.57 12.12 11.26
C THR A 164 -3.63 11.34 10.48
N LEU A 165 -3.23 10.61 9.44
CA LEU A 165 -4.12 9.73 8.68
C LEU A 165 -4.67 8.59 9.55
N HIS A 166 -3.85 7.99 10.42
CA HIS A 166 -4.30 6.97 11.35
C HIS A 166 -5.40 7.49 12.29
N GLN A 167 -5.23 8.70 12.85
CA GLN A 167 -6.25 9.32 13.69
C GLN A 167 -7.57 9.57 12.94
N GLN A 168 -7.50 9.93 11.65
CA GLN A 168 -8.70 10.04 10.82
C GLN A 168 -9.39 8.68 10.65
N VAL A 169 -8.63 7.61 10.43
CA VAL A 169 -9.16 6.23 10.34
C VAL A 169 -9.84 5.82 11.65
N GLU A 170 -9.22 6.08 12.80
CA GLU A 170 -9.82 5.75 14.11
C GLU A 170 -11.18 6.45 14.28
N ARG A 171 -11.28 7.74 13.93
CA ARG A 171 -12.54 8.49 13.99
C ARG A 171 -13.62 7.92 13.08
N ILE A 172 -13.25 7.52 11.86
CA ILE A 172 -14.19 6.90 10.90
C ILE A 172 -14.69 5.57 11.46
N GLU A 173 -13.79 4.72 11.95
CA GLU A 173 -14.15 3.42 12.54
C GLU A 173 -15.02 3.57 13.79
N ASP A 174 -14.74 4.56 14.64
CA ASP A 174 -15.54 4.83 15.85
C ASP A 174 -16.96 5.29 15.52
N ASN A 175 -17.13 6.15 14.52
CA ASN A 175 -18.45 6.56 14.02
C ASN A 175 -19.23 5.37 13.45
N LEU A 176 -18.57 4.52 12.66
CA LEU A 176 -19.21 3.32 12.12
C LEU A 176 -19.61 2.33 13.24
N ARG A 177 -18.81 2.24 14.32
CA ARG A 177 -19.15 1.43 15.51
C ARG A 177 -20.33 1.98 16.29
N SER A 178 -20.46 3.30 16.43
CA SER A 178 -21.60 3.90 17.13
C SER A 178 -22.92 3.68 16.40
N ASP A 179 -22.88 3.66 15.07
CA ASP A 179 -24.06 3.48 14.22
C ASP A 179 -24.49 2.02 14.12
N ASN A 180 -23.56 1.07 14.27
CA ASN A 180 -23.79 -0.35 14.01
C ASN A 180 -23.51 -1.23 15.24
N LYS A 181 -24.35 -1.10 16.27
CA LYS A 181 -24.24 -1.82 17.56
C LYS A 181 -24.26 -3.36 17.46
N SER A 182 -24.65 -3.91 16.32
CA SER A 182 -24.83 -5.36 16.08
C SER A 182 -23.65 -6.02 15.36
N PHE A 183 -22.65 -5.27 14.89
CA PHE A 183 -21.53 -5.83 14.13
C PHE A 183 -20.20 -5.29 14.68
N GLU A 184 -19.33 -6.18 15.17
CA GLU A 184 -17.94 -5.82 15.47
C GLU A 184 -17.25 -5.44 14.15
N ILE A 185 -17.12 -4.14 13.88
CA ILE A 185 -16.34 -3.66 12.75
C ILE A 185 -14.86 -3.94 13.08
N PRO A 186 -14.19 -4.85 12.34
CA PRO A 186 -12.80 -5.14 12.61
C PRO A 186 -11.98 -3.89 12.30
N PHE A 187 -11.11 -3.49 13.23
CA PHE A 187 -10.12 -2.44 12.97
C PHE A 187 -9.31 -2.78 11.71
N SER A 188 -8.93 -1.77 10.96
CA SER A 188 -8.21 -1.95 9.70
C SER A 188 -6.86 -2.64 9.93
N MET A 189 -6.76 -3.90 9.49
CA MET A 189 -5.55 -4.72 9.58
C MET A 189 -4.33 -4.09 8.90
N ARG A 190 -4.54 -3.12 8.00
CA ARG A 190 -3.49 -2.54 7.16
C ARG A 190 -2.98 -1.20 7.66
N THR A 191 -3.81 -0.36 8.30
CA THR A 191 -3.42 1.00 8.73
C THR A 191 -2.74 1.00 10.09
N TYR A 192 -3.23 0.21 11.05
CA TYR A 192 -2.69 0.15 12.41
C TYR A 192 -1.20 -0.28 12.48
N PRO A 193 -0.73 -1.31 11.73
CA PRO A 193 0.70 -1.64 11.70
C PRO A 193 1.58 -0.49 11.18
N LEU A 194 1.09 0.28 10.21
CA LEU A 194 1.82 1.42 9.66
C LEU A 194 1.92 2.57 10.67
N ALA A 195 0.85 2.78 11.45
CA ALA A 195 0.87 3.74 12.56
C ALA A 195 1.89 3.35 13.65
N VAL A 196 1.99 2.06 14.02
CA VAL A 196 3.01 1.57 14.96
C VAL A 196 4.43 1.86 14.46
N VAL A 197 4.70 1.68 13.16
CA VAL A 197 5.99 2.02 12.56
C VAL A 197 6.26 3.53 12.68
N ALA A 198 5.30 4.37 12.29
CA ALA A 198 5.44 5.82 12.38
C ALA A 198 5.66 6.31 13.83
N MET A 199 4.91 5.78 14.80
CA MET A 199 5.08 6.09 16.24
C MET A 199 6.49 5.76 16.72
N SER A 200 7.06 4.66 16.25
CA SER A 200 8.38 4.21 16.70
C SER A 200 9.52 5.05 16.13
N HIS A 201 9.38 5.56 14.90
CA HIS A 201 10.33 6.54 14.35
C HIS A 201 10.23 7.91 15.01
N LEU A 202 9.09 8.23 15.63
CA LEU A 202 8.86 9.45 16.40
C LEU A 202 9.15 9.30 17.91
N ASP A 203 9.75 8.19 18.32
CA ASP A 203 10.07 7.87 19.72
C ASP A 203 8.85 7.78 20.66
N MET A 204 7.64 7.57 20.10
CA MET A 204 6.38 7.36 20.81
C MET A 204 6.18 5.88 21.18
N HIS A 205 7.18 5.29 21.84
CA HIS A 205 7.24 3.83 22.08
C HIS A 205 6.11 3.33 23.01
N VAL A 206 5.70 4.13 24.00
CA VAL A 206 4.59 3.78 24.91
C VAL A 206 3.27 3.69 24.15
N ASP A 207 2.99 4.66 23.28
CA ASP A 207 1.78 4.70 22.47
C ASP A 207 1.78 3.57 21.42
N ALA A 208 2.94 3.27 20.83
CA ALA A 208 3.10 2.16 19.89
C ALA A 208 2.75 0.81 20.53
N VAL A 209 3.16 0.58 21.78
CA VAL A 209 2.83 -0.67 22.49
C VAL A 209 1.37 -0.69 22.96
N ALA A 210 0.82 0.45 23.40
CA ALA A 210 -0.61 0.54 23.71
C ALA A 210 -1.47 0.21 22.48
N LEU A 211 -1.12 0.76 21.32
CA LEU A 211 -1.79 0.47 20.06
C LEU A 211 -1.65 -1.00 19.66
N TYR A 212 -0.47 -1.60 19.86
CA TYR A 212 -0.27 -3.03 19.62
C TYR A 212 -1.13 -3.92 20.53
N LYS A 213 -1.23 -3.59 21.83
CA LYS A 213 -2.09 -4.33 22.76
C LYS A 213 -3.55 -4.23 22.35
N LYS A 214 -4.00 -3.04 21.94
CA LYS A 214 -5.33 -2.84 21.34
C LYS A 214 -5.52 -3.77 20.14
N MET A 215 -4.53 -3.89 19.25
CA MET A 215 -4.59 -4.83 18.12
C MET A 215 -4.65 -6.32 18.53
N ASP A 216 -3.84 -6.78 19.49
CA ASP A 216 -3.82 -8.20 19.89
C ASP A 216 -5.15 -8.63 20.54
N THR A 217 -5.76 -7.75 21.34
CA THR A 217 -7.09 -8.01 21.93
C THR A 217 -8.18 -8.22 20.87
N CYS A 218 -8.01 -7.65 19.68
CA CYS A 218 -8.94 -7.76 18.56
C CYS A 218 -8.68 -8.99 17.66
N LYS A 219 -7.82 -9.92 18.10
CA LYS A 219 -7.49 -11.18 17.38
C LYS A 219 -7.02 -10.97 15.93
N PHE A 220 -6.30 -9.88 15.65
CA PHE A 220 -5.77 -9.65 14.30
C PHE A 220 -4.84 -10.77 13.83
N ILE A 221 -5.17 -11.39 12.69
CA ILE A 221 -4.25 -12.29 11.98
C ILE A 221 -3.29 -11.41 11.19
N PHE A 222 -2.10 -11.21 11.73
CA PHE A 222 -1.07 -10.46 11.05
C PHE A 222 -0.50 -11.26 9.87
N THR A 223 -0.72 -10.78 8.66
CA THR A 223 0.17 -11.04 7.52
C THR A 223 1.32 -10.05 7.58
N MET A 224 2.24 -10.26 8.53
CA MET A 224 3.51 -9.50 8.61
C MET A 224 4.33 -9.77 7.34
N LYS A 225 4.22 -8.90 6.35
CA LYS A 225 5.12 -8.89 5.17
C LYS A 225 6.26 -7.88 5.30
N ASN A 226 6.22 -6.99 6.29
CA ASN A 226 7.24 -5.98 6.53
C ASN A 226 8.08 -6.36 7.77
N GLY A 227 9.34 -6.77 7.56
CA GLY A 227 10.30 -7.03 8.63
C GLY A 227 10.55 -5.83 9.55
N GLU A 228 10.32 -4.61 9.05
CA GLU A 228 10.44 -3.36 9.82
C GLU A 228 9.39 -3.26 10.94
N VAL A 229 8.13 -3.58 10.65
CA VAL A 229 7.04 -3.61 11.66
C VAL A 229 7.34 -4.64 12.76
N ALA A 230 7.89 -5.80 12.38
CA ALA A 230 8.24 -6.87 13.31
C ALA A 230 9.42 -6.49 14.22
N THR A 231 10.49 -5.91 13.66
CA THR A 231 11.66 -5.43 14.41
C THR A 231 11.24 -4.35 15.40
N THR A 232 10.47 -3.38 14.92
CA THR A 232 9.97 -2.24 15.68
C THR A 232 9.08 -2.66 16.85
N LEU A 233 8.17 -3.62 16.63
CA LEU A 233 7.35 -4.20 17.71
C LEU A 233 8.17 -4.93 18.76
N ILE A 234 9.17 -5.71 18.34
CA ILE A 234 10.07 -6.40 19.27
C ILE A 234 10.82 -5.39 20.13
N THR A 235 11.32 -4.31 19.53
CA THR A 235 12.07 -3.29 20.27
C THR A 235 11.17 -2.45 21.16
N ALA A 236 9.97 -2.08 20.72
CA ALA A 236 8.99 -1.36 21.52
C ALA A 236 8.54 -2.19 22.74
N ILE A 237 8.27 -3.49 22.55
CA ILE A 237 7.95 -4.43 23.64
C ILE A 237 9.15 -4.60 24.59
N ALA A 238 10.38 -4.68 24.06
CA ALA A 238 11.59 -4.77 24.88
C ALA A 238 11.82 -3.50 25.72
N ILE A 239 11.59 -2.31 25.14
CA ILE A 239 11.68 -1.02 25.82
C ILE A 239 10.59 -0.88 26.88
N GLU A 240 9.33 -1.20 26.57
CA GLU A 240 8.23 -1.14 27.55
C GLU A 240 8.52 -2.03 28.77
N ARG A 241 9.01 -3.25 28.55
CA ARG A 241 9.35 -4.17 29.65
C ARG A 241 10.57 -3.72 30.43
N ALA A 242 11.59 -3.19 29.77
CA ALA A 242 12.75 -2.61 30.45
C ALA A 242 12.36 -1.39 31.31
N LEU A 243 11.48 -0.53 30.82
CA LEU A 243 10.94 0.61 31.58
C LEU A 243 10.06 0.16 32.75
N THR A 244 9.19 -0.82 32.54
CA THR A 244 8.31 -1.36 33.60
C THR A 244 9.15 -1.98 34.73
N SER A 245 10.13 -2.84 34.40
CA SER A 245 11.02 -3.44 35.39
C SER A 245 11.93 -2.41 36.08
N ALA A 246 12.41 -1.40 35.37
CA ALA A 246 13.25 -0.36 35.96
C ALA A 246 12.47 0.59 36.87
N MET A 247 11.19 0.86 36.57
CA MET A 247 10.28 1.61 37.45
C MET A 247 9.95 0.83 38.72
N GLU A 248 9.79 -0.49 38.64
CA GLU A 248 9.63 -1.37 39.80
C GLU A 248 10.86 -1.35 40.73
N ILE A 249 12.06 -1.22 40.16
CA ILE A 249 13.34 -1.23 40.89
C ILE A 249 13.84 0.20 41.25
N LYS A 250 13.16 1.25 40.77
CA LYS A 250 13.54 2.68 40.89
C LYS A 250 14.93 3.01 40.31
N ASP A 251 15.44 2.21 39.37
CA ASP A 251 16.73 2.45 38.70
C ASP A 251 16.53 3.06 37.30
N TYR A 252 16.28 4.36 37.30
CA TYR A 252 16.01 5.13 36.08
C TYR A 252 17.23 5.26 35.14
N GLN A 253 18.45 5.14 35.66
CA GLN A 253 19.65 5.27 34.83
C GLN A 253 19.91 4.02 34.00
N SER A 254 19.67 2.84 34.57
CA SER A 254 19.79 1.57 33.83
C SER A 254 18.70 1.42 32.78
N ALA A 255 17.46 1.86 33.08
CA ALA A 255 16.37 1.94 32.11
C ALA A 255 16.77 2.77 30.89
N ARG A 256 17.34 3.96 31.15
CA ARG A 256 17.76 4.92 30.12
C ARG A 256 18.89 4.37 29.25
N ARG A 257 19.88 3.67 29.82
CA ARG A 257 20.97 3.04 29.05
C ARG A 257 20.47 1.89 28.16
N ILE A 258 19.54 1.07 28.66
CA ILE A 258 18.93 0.00 27.87
C ILE A 258 18.13 0.60 26.71
N GLN A 259 17.33 1.64 26.99
CA GLN A 259 16.61 2.38 25.97
C GLN A 259 17.58 2.98 24.92
N GLU A 260 18.62 3.70 25.33
CA GLU A 260 19.61 4.32 24.43
C GLU A 260 20.35 3.28 23.57
N ARG A 261 20.65 2.10 24.12
CA ARG A 261 21.32 1.01 23.40
C ARG A 261 20.40 0.29 22.41
N SER A 262 19.15 0.04 22.78
CA SER A 262 18.12 -0.49 21.88
C SER A 262 17.79 0.50 20.75
N MET A 263 17.78 1.80 21.07
CA MET A 263 17.62 2.90 20.12
C MET A 263 18.77 2.98 19.11
N SER A 264 20.01 2.76 19.54
CA SER A 264 21.18 2.70 18.65
C SER A 264 21.10 1.58 17.62
N ILE A 265 20.50 0.43 17.98
CA ILE A 265 20.35 -0.74 17.09
C ILE A 265 19.22 -0.53 16.07
N LEU A 266 18.17 0.22 16.45
CA LEU A 266 17.08 0.60 15.53
C LEU A 266 17.51 1.67 14.52
N ARG A 267 18.38 2.59 14.92
CA ARG A 267 18.89 3.67 14.05
C ARG A 267 19.96 3.18 13.06
N ASP A 268 20.46 1.96 13.22
CA ASP A 268 21.45 1.38 12.30
C ASP A 268 20.78 0.90 11.00
N SER A 269 21.01 1.64 9.92
CA SER A 269 20.49 1.34 8.58
C SER A 269 20.96 -0.02 8.02
N ASN A 270 22.02 -0.62 8.60
CA ASN A 270 22.57 -1.92 8.21
C ASN A 270 22.11 -3.07 9.11
N ASN A 271 21.03 -2.90 9.87
CA ASN A 271 20.53 -3.93 10.78
C ASN A 271 20.30 -5.29 10.05
N PRO A 272 21.02 -6.37 10.42
CA PRO A 272 20.97 -7.66 9.72
C PRO A 272 19.62 -8.39 9.87
N TYR A 273 18.78 -7.98 10.81
CA TYR A 273 17.42 -8.50 10.96
C TYR A 273 16.46 -7.96 9.89
N LYS A 274 16.82 -6.88 9.18
CA LYS A 274 16.03 -6.30 8.08
C LYS A 274 15.84 -7.28 6.91
N HIS A 275 16.87 -8.04 6.57
CA HIS A 275 16.84 -9.02 5.46
C HIS A 275 16.43 -10.43 5.88
N HIS A 276 16.66 -10.83 7.14
CA HIS A 276 16.37 -12.17 7.61
C HIS A 276 14.87 -12.41 7.90
N MET A 277 14.08 -11.34 8.04
CA MET A 277 12.66 -11.37 8.38
C MET A 277 11.71 -11.54 7.19
N ASP A 278 12.10 -11.13 5.98
CA ASP A 278 11.29 -11.32 4.77
C ASP A 278 11.14 -12.82 4.40
N PHE A 279 12.06 -13.66 4.86
CA PHE A 279 12.12 -15.10 4.53
C PHE A 279 11.23 -15.98 5.43
N MET A 280 10.80 -15.50 6.60
CA MET A 280 10.02 -16.30 7.56
C MET A 280 8.56 -15.82 7.61
N GLY A 281 7.66 -16.54 6.95
CA GLY A 281 6.25 -16.17 6.83
C GLY A 281 5.52 -15.81 8.14
N GLY A 282 4.61 -14.83 8.06
CA GLY A 282 3.99 -14.12 9.19
C GLY A 282 3.32 -14.98 10.28
N GLN A 283 2.86 -16.21 9.99
CA GLN A 283 2.26 -17.08 11.02
C GLN A 283 3.27 -17.60 12.05
N ARG A 284 4.54 -17.79 11.66
CA ARG A 284 5.59 -18.28 12.57
C ARG A 284 5.99 -17.20 13.57
N TRP A 285 6.02 -15.94 13.12
CA TRP A 285 6.34 -14.79 13.96
C TRP A 285 5.20 -14.36 14.88
N SER A 286 3.93 -14.46 14.48
CA SER A 286 2.82 -14.24 15.40
C SER A 286 2.92 -15.15 16.65
N LYS A 287 3.34 -16.41 16.48
CA LYS A 287 3.60 -17.33 17.59
C LYS A 287 4.82 -16.94 18.43
N THR A 288 5.90 -16.49 17.81
CA THR A 288 7.12 -16.04 18.52
C THR A 288 6.89 -14.73 19.28
N LEU A 289 6.18 -13.76 18.72
CA LEU A 289 5.78 -12.51 19.39
C LEU A 289 4.82 -12.78 20.54
N LYS A 290 3.82 -13.64 20.37
CA LYS A 290 2.94 -14.07 21.48
C LYS A 290 3.71 -14.80 22.57
N LYS A 291 4.69 -15.64 22.20
CA LYS A 291 5.62 -16.21 23.17
C LYS A 291 6.43 -15.11 23.85
N VAL A 292 7.12 -14.22 23.15
CA VAL A 292 7.92 -13.15 23.77
C VAL A 292 7.07 -12.26 24.67
N ALA A 293 5.87 -11.84 24.23
CA ALA A 293 4.93 -11.04 25.02
C ALA A 293 4.46 -11.75 26.29
N HIS A 294 4.35 -13.08 26.29
CA HIS A 294 3.85 -13.87 27.43
C HIS A 294 4.95 -14.58 28.24
N THR A 295 6.17 -14.70 27.73
CA THR A 295 7.30 -15.35 28.42
C THR A 295 8.00 -14.29 29.27
N LYS A 296 8.15 -14.53 30.59
CA LYS A 296 9.16 -13.84 31.40
C LYS A 296 10.52 -14.29 30.85
N LEU A 297 11.22 -13.42 30.12
CA LEU A 297 12.58 -13.73 29.66
C LEU A 297 13.49 -13.87 30.90
N PRO A 298 14.31 -14.93 31.01
CA PRO A 298 15.29 -15.05 32.07
C PRO A 298 16.35 -13.96 31.85
N LEU A 299 16.54 -13.12 32.87
CA LEU A 299 17.61 -12.14 32.96
C LEU A 299 18.91 -12.87 33.31
N ASP A 300 19.68 -13.29 32.31
CA ASP A 300 21.10 -13.50 32.48
C ASP A 300 21.84 -12.35 31.78
N LEU A 301 21.88 -11.20 32.46
CA LEU A 301 22.85 -10.17 32.16
C LEU A 301 24.14 -10.53 32.90
N PRO A 302 25.31 -10.53 32.24
CA PRO A 302 26.58 -10.76 32.93
C PRO A 302 26.78 -9.67 33.97
N SER A 303 26.99 -10.09 35.22
CA SER A 303 27.24 -9.23 36.36
C SER A 303 28.47 -8.36 36.08
N LEU A 304 28.26 -7.06 35.91
CA LEU A 304 29.32 -6.09 36.08
C LEU A 304 29.27 -5.61 37.52
N SER A 305 30.13 -6.22 38.33
CA SER A 305 30.50 -5.79 39.68
C SER A 305 31.12 -4.38 39.66
N PRO A 306 31.20 -3.71 40.83
CA PRO A 306 30.85 -2.30 41.03
C PRO A 306 31.80 -1.28 40.41
#